data_AF-A0A2G4GU98-F1
#
_entry.id   AF-A0A2G4GU98-F1
#
_cell.length_a   1.000
_cell.length_b   1.000
_cell.length_c   1.000
_cell.angle_alpha   90.00
_cell.angle_beta   90.00
_cell.angle_gamma   90.00
#
_symmetry.space_group_name_H-M   'P 1'
#
loop_
_entity.id
_entity.type
_entity.pdbx_description
1 polymer ?
#
loop_
_entity_poly.entity_id
_entity_poly.type
_entity_poly.pdbx_seq_one_letter_code
_entity_poly.pdbx_strand_id
1 'polypeptide(L)'
;MKTHSIFNPFTQSLLLWAFVLMGCNGNDTIPVSGIGKITNLVIQAESETNNVQTAVDLTHQKIVLENLSLSADYFVDEVHFDVQLGEHKDSSTATDPWKLSCKNGKILSDGFGQSLAKVDLSADEIAKIKVILQDYHRLQSPLLRNQFEIIERLNDSAEDRIQQAMDALNAGNCTMDSFQTEIQSIESWFTQNLQRERVITKTAIHLSVNYRNTLEAIELLLSEKQFKQFYICHKR
;
A
#
# COMPACT_ATOMS: atom_id res chain seq x y z
N MET A 1 1.76 -64.39 -18.53
CA MET A 1 1.97 -64.34 -17.07
C MET A 1 2.17 -62.86 -16.73
N LYS A 2 1.15 -62.13 -16.25
CA LYS A 2 0.67 -62.04 -14.84
C LYS A 2 1.87 -61.93 -13.89
N THR A 3 2.07 -60.85 -13.14
CA THR A 3 1.13 -60.09 -12.28
C THR A 3 1.63 -58.64 -12.09
N HIS A 4 0.79 -57.62 -12.24
CA HIS A 4 0.13 -56.82 -11.16
C HIS A 4 1.13 -56.28 -10.12
N SER A 5 1.22 -54.98 -9.84
CA SER A 5 0.17 -54.12 -9.23
C SER A 5 0.71 -52.67 -9.26
N ILE A 6 0.06 -51.66 -9.83
CA ILE A 6 -1.23 -51.03 -9.48
C ILE A 6 -1.11 -50.01 -8.30
N PHE A 7 -1.75 -48.85 -8.51
CA PHE A 7 -2.18 -47.81 -7.55
C PHE A 7 -1.10 -46.85 -6.99
N ASN A 8 -1.13 -45.57 -7.42
CA ASN A 8 -1.98 -44.60 -6.72
C ASN A 8 -2.37 -43.36 -7.58
N PRO A 9 -3.67 -43.15 -7.85
CA PRO A 9 -4.32 -41.92 -8.34
C PRO A 9 -4.82 -41.05 -7.18
N PHE A 10 -5.48 -39.93 -7.51
CA PHE A 10 -6.17 -38.97 -6.60
C PHE A 10 -5.23 -38.06 -5.79
N THR A 11 -5.42 -36.75 -5.76
CA THR A 11 -6.68 -36.06 -5.44
C THR A 11 -6.85 -34.71 -6.15
N GLN A 12 -7.98 -34.56 -6.86
CA GLN A 12 -8.74 -33.32 -6.78
C GLN A 12 -9.22 -33.16 -5.33
N SER A 13 -9.08 -31.97 -4.76
CA SER A 13 -9.95 -31.47 -3.69
C SER A 13 -9.88 -29.94 -3.75
N LEU A 14 -10.88 -29.28 -4.34
CA LEU A 14 -12.02 -28.72 -3.60
C LEU A 14 -11.59 -27.94 -2.34
N LEU A 15 -11.72 -26.61 -2.47
CA LEU A 15 -12.22 -25.66 -1.49
C LEU A 15 -12.36 -26.18 -0.06
N LEU A 16 -11.61 -25.58 0.85
CA LEU A 16 -12.13 -25.22 2.17
C LEU A 16 -11.57 -23.86 2.53
N TRP A 17 -12.42 -22.85 2.36
CA TRP A 17 -12.33 -21.58 3.06
C TRP A 17 -12.34 -21.89 4.56
N ALA A 18 -11.15 -22.01 5.15
CA ALA A 18 -11.02 -21.86 6.58
C ALA A 18 -10.95 -20.35 6.84
N PHE A 19 -12.11 -19.78 7.20
CA PHE A 19 -12.15 -18.56 7.99
C PHE A 19 -11.35 -18.83 9.27
N VAL A 20 -10.06 -18.49 9.25
CA VAL A 20 -9.32 -18.26 10.49
C VAL A 20 -9.65 -16.83 10.88
N LEU A 21 -10.56 -16.71 11.85
CA LEU A 21 -10.58 -15.60 12.79
C LEU A 21 -9.20 -15.55 13.46
N MET A 22 -8.21 -14.96 12.77
CA MET A 22 -6.95 -14.63 13.41
C MET A 22 -7.24 -13.50 14.37
N GLY A 23 -7.36 -13.89 15.64
CA GLY A 23 -7.53 -12.97 16.75
C GLY A 23 -6.43 -11.93 16.73
N CYS A 24 -6.86 -10.68 16.88
CA CYS A 24 -6.04 -9.54 17.25
C CYS A 24 -5.38 -9.83 18.60
N ASN A 25 -4.21 -10.47 18.59
CA ASN A 25 -3.34 -10.62 19.77
C ASN A 25 -1.94 -10.10 19.44
N GLY A 26 -1.87 -8.81 19.13
CA GLY A 26 -0.65 -8.03 19.35
C GLY A 26 -0.61 -7.65 20.83
N ASN A 27 0.41 -8.08 21.55
CA ASN A 27 0.59 -7.87 22.98
C ASN A 27 1.01 -6.41 23.33
N ASP A 28 0.67 -5.46 22.47
CA ASP A 28 0.88 -4.04 22.69
C ASP A 28 -0.23 -3.50 23.57
N THR A 29 0.15 -2.82 24.65
CA THR A 29 -0.81 -2.14 25.51
C THR A 29 -1.57 -1.10 24.68
N ILE A 30 -2.87 -1.31 24.49
CA ILE A 30 -3.74 -0.37 23.79
C ILE A 30 -3.64 0.99 24.53
N PRO A 31 -3.23 2.08 23.86
CA PRO A 31 -3.13 3.38 24.50
C PRO A 31 -4.46 3.81 25.10
N VAL A 32 -4.44 4.32 26.32
CA VAL A 32 -5.65 4.75 27.02
C VAL A 32 -6.29 5.93 26.28
N SER A 33 -5.52 6.95 25.90
CA SER A 33 -6.02 8.15 25.23
C SER A 33 -6.25 7.96 23.72
N GLY A 34 -7.19 8.72 23.15
CA GLY A 34 -7.39 8.84 21.70
C GLY A 34 -6.12 9.33 20.99
N ILE A 35 -5.47 10.35 21.54
CA ILE A 35 -4.18 10.89 21.04
C ILE A 35 -3.09 9.82 20.92
N GLY A 36 -2.99 8.92 21.91
CA GLY A 36 -2.03 7.82 21.89
C GLY A 36 -2.32 6.83 20.77
N LYS A 37 -3.59 6.46 20.58
CA LYS A 37 -4.04 5.59 19.48
C LYS A 37 -3.72 6.22 18.12
N ILE A 38 -4.08 7.50 17.92
CA ILE A 38 -3.79 8.24 16.68
C ILE A 38 -2.30 8.27 16.40
N THR A 39 -1.48 8.59 17.40
CA THR A 39 -0.02 8.66 17.24
C THR A 39 0.56 7.31 16.82
N ASN A 40 0.08 6.20 17.39
CA ASN A 40 0.50 4.86 16.98
C ASN A 40 0.14 4.54 15.52
N LEU A 41 -1.06 4.91 15.07
CA LEU A 41 -1.49 4.69 13.68
C LEU A 41 -0.68 5.55 12.69
N VAL A 42 -0.39 6.80 13.05
CA VAL A 42 0.46 7.69 12.25
C VAL A 42 1.88 7.13 12.14
N ILE A 43 2.49 6.71 13.25
CA ILE A 43 3.84 6.10 13.24
C ILE A 43 3.86 4.82 12.39
N GLN A 44 2.79 4.02 12.42
CA GLN A 44 2.67 2.84 11.57
C GLN A 44 2.71 3.23 10.08
N ALA A 45 1.89 4.18 9.65
CA ALA A 45 1.85 4.64 8.25
C ALA A 45 3.19 5.28 7.81
N GLU A 46 3.85 6.03 8.69
CA GLU A 46 5.18 6.59 8.45
C GLU A 46 6.25 5.49 8.31
N SER A 47 6.23 4.48 9.18
CA SER A 47 7.14 3.34 9.11
C SER A 47 6.98 2.56 7.79
N GLU A 48 5.73 2.25 7.42
CA GLU A 48 5.42 1.60 6.14
C GLU A 48 5.92 2.42 4.94
N THR A 49 5.77 3.74 5.00
CA THR A 49 6.23 4.65 3.93
C THR A 49 7.75 4.73 3.83
N ASN A 50 8.45 4.65 4.96
CA ASN A 50 9.91 4.68 5.01
C ASN A 50 10.56 3.34 4.62
N ASN A 51 9.82 2.24 4.72
CA ASN A 51 10.27 0.91 4.30
C ASN A 51 10.01 0.69 2.80
N VAL A 52 10.76 1.40 1.96
CA VAL A 52 10.65 1.33 0.49
C VAL A 52 10.98 -0.08 0.00
N GLN A 53 10.03 -0.69 -0.72
CA GLN A 53 10.23 -1.95 -1.43
C GLN A 53 10.16 -1.69 -2.93
N THR A 54 11.24 -2.04 -3.63
CA THR A 54 11.38 -1.91 -5.08
C THR A 54 11.62 -3.28 -5.71
N ALA A 55 11.38 -3.36 -7.01
CA ALA A 55 11.85 -4.43 -7.86
C ALA A 55 12.21 -3.89 -9.24
N VAL A 56 13.21 -4.49 -9.89
CA VAL A 56 13.57 -4.14 -11.27
C VAL A 56 12.78 -5.00 -12.24
N ASP A 57 12.06 -4.36 -13.15
CA ASP A 57 11.42 -5.00 -14.30
C ASP A 57 12.29 -4.78 -15.53
N LEU A 58 13.06 -5.80 -15.92
CA LEU A 58 13.94 -5.74 -17.08
C LEU A 58 13.17 -5.77 -18.41
N THR A 59 11.91 -6.22 -18.42
CA THR A 59 11.10 -6.29 -19.65
C THR A 59 10.64 -4.90 -20.05
N HIS A 60 10.21 -4.11 -19.07
CA HIS A 60 9.78 -2.73 -19.24
C HIS A 60 10.84 -1.70 -18.82
N GLN A 61 12.05 -2.19 -18.48
CA GLN A 61 13.22 -1.41 -18.11
C GLN A 61 12.96 -0.34 -17.05
N LYS A 62 12.21 -0.69 -16.00
CA LYS A 62 11.80 0.26 -14.98
C LYS A 62 11.92 -0.30 -13.57
N ILE A 63 11.96 0.59 -12.60
CA ILE A 63 11.80 0.23 -11.19
C ILE A 63 10.31 0.24 -10.86
N VAL A 64 9.82 -0.90 -10.43
CA VAL A 64 8.42 -1.11 -10.03
C VAL A 64 8.32 -0.93 -8.52
N LEU A 65 7.31 -0.16 -8.11
CA LEU A 65 6.95 0.08 -6.72
C LEU A 65 5.49 -0.29 -6.52
N GLU A 66 5.16 -0.86 -5.37
CA GLU A 66 3.77 -1.03 -4.98
C GLU A 66 3.26 0.25 -4.32
N ASN A 67 2.07 0.73 -4.73
CA ASN A 67 1.38 1.88 -4.13
C ASN A 67 2.29 3.11 -3.95
N LEU A 68 3.07 3.46 -4.97
CA LEU A 68 4.01 4.60 -4.93
C LEU A 68 5.05 4.54 -3.78
N SER A 69 5.24 3.34 -3.20
CA SER A 69 6.00 3.09 -1.98
C SER A 69 5.50 3.89 -0.77
N LEU A 70 4.20 4.10 -0.67
CA LEU A 70 3.54 4.79 0.43
C LEU A 70 2.64 3.82 1.21
N SER A 71 2.32 4.16 2.46
CA SER A 71 1.31 3.41 3.23
C SER A 71 -0.05 3.43 2.54
N ALA A 72 -0.76 2.31 2.62
CA ALA A 72 -2.13 2.17 2.12
C ALA A 72 -3.09 3.20 2.72
N ASP A 73 -2.84 3.64 3.95
CA ASP A 73 -3.65 4.64 4.65
C ASP A 73 -3.70 5.99 3.91
N TYR A 74 -2.68 6.32 3.12
CA TYR A 74 -2.64 7.57 2.35
C TYR A 74 -3.54 7.57 1.11
N PHE A 75 -4.06 6.41 0.73
CA PHE A 75 -4.88 6.24 -0.48
C PHE A 75 -6.37 6.06 -0.19
N VAL A 76 -6.74 5.90 1.09
CA VAL A 76 -8.15 5.70 1.49
C VAL A 76 -8.99 6.91 1.07
N ASP A 77 -10.14 6.62 0.52
CA ASP A 77 -11.20 7.58 0.17
C ASP A 77 -12.57 6.98 0.55
N GLU A 78 -13.65 7.68 0.23
CA GLU A 78 -15.01 7.25 0.58
C GLU A 78 -15.43 5.91 -0.05
N VAL A 79 -14.86 5.53 -1.20
CA VAL A 79 -15.23 4.26 -1.84
C VAL A 79 -14.71 3.07 -1.05
N HIS A 80 -13.60 3.23 -0.32
CA HIS A 80 -12.99 2.20 0.51
C HIS A 80 -13.76 1.91 1.81
N PHE A 81 -14.75 2.75 2.15
CA PHE A 81 -15.59 2.58 3.33
C PHE A 81 -16.76 1.61 3.09
N ASP A 82 -17.30 1.54 1.87
CA ASP A 82 -18.53 0.77 1.57
C ASP A 82 -18.27 -0.57 0.86
N VAL A 83 -17.01 -0.98 0.64
CA VAL A 83 -16.74 -2.17 -0.19
C VAL A 83 -17.04 -3.46 0.56
N GLN A 84 -17.98 -4.25 0.04
CA GLN A 84 -18.11 -5.67 0.40
C GLN A 84 -16.90 -6.44 -0.15
N LEU A 85 -16.20 -7.18 0.72
CA LEU A 85 -15.11 -8.09 0.36
C LEU A 85 -15.54 -8.99 -0.81
N GLY A 86 -14.95 -8.80 -2.00
CA GLY A 86 -15.21 -9.62 -3.19
C GLY A 86 -15.67 -8.87 -4.45
N GLU A 87 -16.13 -7.61 -4.33
CA GLU A 87 -16.38 -6.75 -5.50
C GLU A 87 -15.12 -5.96 -5.86
N HIS A 88 -14.13 -6.61 -6.48
CA HIS A 88 -12.89 -5.94 -6.88
C HIS A 88 -12.63 -6.13 -8.37
N LYS A 89 -12.71 -5.03 -9.11
CA LYS A 89 -11.85 -4.82 -10.27
C LYS A 89 -10.97 -3.63 -9.92
N ASP A 90 -9.66 -3.74 -10.15
CA ASP A 90 -8.84 -2.53 -10.31
C ASP A 90 -9.56 -1.69 -11.36
N SER A 91 -9.95 -0.48 -10.97
CA SER A 91 -10.90 0.31 -11.75
C SER A 91 -10.30 0.60 -13.11
N SER A 92 -10.77 -0.11 -14.14
CA SER A 92 -10.46 0.20 -15.54
C SER A 92 -11.04 1.55 -15.98
N THR A 93 -11.76 2.25 -15.09
CA THR A 93 -12.32 3.58 -15.29
C THR A 93 -11.56 4.67 -14.53
N ALA A 94 -10.44 4.36 -13.86
CA ALA A 94 -9.59 5.36 -13.24
C ALA A 94 -8.98 6.26 -14.32
N THR A 95 -9.35 7.54 -14.30
CA THR A 95 -8.89 8.55 -15.26
C THR A 95 -7.52 9.12 -14.93
N ASP A 96 -7.06 8.95 -13.69
CA ASP A 96 -5.79 9.48 -13.21
C ASP A 96 -4.70 8.40 -13.23
N PRO A 97 -3.56 8.61 -13.93
CA PRO A 97 -2.49 7.62 -14.05
C PRO A 97 -1.95 7.10 -12.72
N TRP A 98 -1.85 7.97 -11.71
CA TRP A 98 -1.36 7.57 -10.38
C TRP A 98 -2.27 6.54 -9.71
N LYS A 99 -3.58 6.56 -9.96
CA LYS A 99 -4.54 5.59 -9.41
C LYS A 99 -4.33 4.20 -10.02
N LEU A 100 -3.89 4.12 -11.27
CA LEU A 100 -3.56 2.86 -11.95
C LEU A 100 -2.28 2.21 -11.39
N SER A 101 -1.38 3.02 -10.82
CA SER A 101 -0.17 2.55 -10.14
C SER A 101 -0.42 2.02 -8.72
N CYS A 102 -1.66 2.10 -8.24
CA CYS A 102 -2.07 1.66 -6.91
C CYS A 102 -2.90 0.38 -7.00
N LYS A 103 -2.60 -0.61 -6.16
CA LYS A 103 -3.38 -1.84 -6.06
C LYS A 103 -4.54 -1.63 -5.12
N ASN A 104 -5.75 -1.55 -5.67
CA ASN A 104 -6.97 -1.31 -4.89
C ASN A 104 -7.19 -2.40 -3.82
N GLY A 105 -6.87 -3.66 -4.16
CA GLY A 105 -6.94 -4.77 -3.20
C GLY A 105 -6.07 -4.55 -1.94
N LYS A 106 -4.88 -3.95 -2.09
CA LYS A 106 -4.01 -3.64 -0.97
C LYS A 106 -4.52 -2.45 -0.15
N ILE A 107 -5.10 -1.44 -0.79
CA ILE A 107 -5.72 -0.31 -0.06
C ILE A 107 -6.91 -0.80 0.76
N LEU A 108 -7.66 -1.77 0.25
CA LEU A 108 -8.79 -2.36 0.96
C LEU A 108 -8.36 -3.27 2.11
N SER A 109 -7.33 -4.11 1.91
CA SER A 109 -6.83 -4.97 2.98
C SER A 109 -6.09 -4.18 4.06
N ASP A 110 -5.31 -3.18 3.63
CA ASP A 110 -4.32 -2.54 4.47
C ASP A 110 -4.64 -1.09 4.84
N GLY A 111 -5.61 -0.47 4.19
CA GLY A 111 -6.06 0.88 4.52
C GLY A 111 -7.10 0.88 5.64
N PHE A 112 -7.16 1.99 6.37
CA PHE A 112 -8.06 2.15 7.51
C PHE A 112 -9.57 2.16 7.17
N GLY A 113 -9.95 2.30 5.88
CA GLY A 113 -11.35 2.38 5.44
C GLY A 113 -12.21 1.18 5.84
N GLN A 114 -11.72 -0.05 5.58
CA GLN A 114 -12.44 -1.26 5.99
C GLN A 114 -12.54 -1.42 7.51
N SER A 115 -11.54 -0.95 8.25
CA SER A 115 -11.56 -0.99 9.71
C SER A 115 -12.65 -0.08 10.28
N LEU A 116 -12.91 1.08 9.66
CA LEU A 116 -14.04 1.95 10.02
C LEU A 116 -15.38 1.28 9.70
N ALA A 117 -15.50 0.61 8.56
CA ALA A 117 -16.73 -0.07 8.14
C ALA A 117 -17.16 -1.20 9.09
N LYS A 118 -16.24 -1.74 9.89
CA LYS A 118 -16.50 -2.79 10.89
C LYS A 118 -16.95 -2.24 12.25
N VAL A 119 -16.98 -0.91 12.43
CA VAL A 119 -17.48 -0.27 13.65
C VAL A 119 -19.00 -0.22 13.59
N ASP A 120 -19.65 -0.38 14.74
CA ASP A 120 -21.09 -0.17 14.86
C ASP A 120 -21.40 1.33 14.82
N LEU A 121 -21.80 1.82 13.65
CA LEU A 121 -22.01 3.23 13.33
C LEU A 121 -23.49 3.50 13.02
N SER A 122 -24.02 4.59 13.54
CA SER A 122 -25.31 5.12 13.14
C SER A 122 -25.29 5.68 11.71
N ALA A 123 -26.46 5.83 11.10
CA ALA A 123 -26.59 6.40 9.76
C ALA A 123 -26.01 7.83 9.66
N ASP A 124 -26.11 8.63 10.72
CA ASP A 124 -25.55 9.98 10.78
C ASP A 124 -24.01 9.95 10.86
N GLU A 125 -23.42 9.06 11.68
CA GLU A 125 -21.97 8.88 11.74
C GLU A 125 -21.41 8.40 10.40
N ILE A 126 -22.08 7.45 9.73
CA ILE A 126 -21.70 6.98 8.39
C ILE A 126 -21.66 8.14 7.39
N ALA A 127 -22.71 8.97 7.37
CA ALA A 127 -22.77 10.12 6.47
C ALA A 127 -21.61 11.11 6.73
N LYS A 128 -21.30 11.38 8.01
CA LYS A 128 -20.20 12.28 8.40
C LYS A 128 -18.82 11.69 8.09
N ILE A 129 -18.61 10.38 8.29
CA ILE A 129 -17.36 9.71 7.91
C ILE A 129 -17.13 9.82 6.40
N LYS A 130 -18.16 9.62 5.58
CA LYS A 130 -18.02 9.77 4.12
C LYS A 130 -17.54 11.17 3.72
N VAL A 131 -18.09 12.21 4.36
CA VAL A 131 -17.62 13.59 4.13
C VAL A 131 -16.17 13.77 4.57
N ILE A 132 -15.79 13.25 5.74
CA ILE A 132 -14.39 13.28 6.22
C ILE A 132 -13.45 12.59 5.23
N LEU A 133 -13.84 11.43 4.69
CA LEU A 133 -13.04 10.67 3.71
C LEU A 133 -12.94 11.38 2.36
N GLN A 134 -14.00 12.04 1.90
CA GLN A 134 -13.97 12.86 0.68
C GLN A 134 -13.00 14.04 0.84
N ASP A 135 -13.04 14.73 1.98
CA ASP A 135 -12.11 15.81 2.28
C ASP A 135 -10.67 15.32 2.40
N TYR A 136 -10.48 14.17 3.04
CA TYR A 136 -9.17 13.50 3.11
C TYR A 136 -8.64 13.19 1.71
N HIS A 137 -9.43 12.54 0.86
CA HIS A 137 -9.07 12.24 -0.52
C HIS A 137 -8.68 13.49 -1.30
N ARG A 138 -9.45 14.57 -1.16
CA ARG A 138 -9.18 15.86 -1.80
C ARG A 138 -7.84 16.46 -1.36
N LEU A 139 -7.47 16.33 -0.09
CA LEU A 139 -6.20 16.80 0.45
C LEU A 139 -5.01 15.90 0.04
N GLN A 140 -5.20 14.58 -0.03
CA GLN A 140 -4.15 13.63 -0.41
C GLN A 140 -3.86 13.63 -1.91
N SER A 141 -4.89 13.74 -2.76
CA SER A 141 -4.77 13.62 -4.22
C SER A 141 -3.63 14.43 -4.86
N PRO A 142 -3.44 15.74 -4.59
CA PRO A 142 -2.33 16.49 -5.17
C PRO A 142 -0.95 15.99 -4.69
N LEU A 143 -0.84 15.50 -3.46
CA LEU A 143 0.39 14.94 -2.90
C LEU A 143 0.74 13.59 -3.53
N LEU A 144 -0.27 12.73 -3.71
CA LEU A 144 -0.11 11.44 -4.39
C LEU A 144 0.28 11.62 -5.86
N ARG A 145 -0.31 12.60 -6.54
CA ARG A 145 0.08 12.98 -7.91
C ARG A 145 1.54 13.43 -7.98
N ASN A 146 1.97 14.30 -7.07
CA ASN A 146 3.37 14.74 -6.99
C ASN A 146 4.32 13.55 -6.75
N GLN A 147 3.98 12.66 -5.81
CA GLN A 147 4.76 11.45 -5.56
C GLN A 147 4.89 10.58 -6.82
N PHE A 148 3.80 10.40 -7.57
CA PHE A 148 3.81 9.68 -8.83
C PHE A 148 4.71 10.35 -9.88
N GLU A 149 4.61 11.66 -10.07
CA GLU A 149 5.45 12.42 -11.01
C GLU A 149 6.95 12.34 -10.67
N ILE A 150 7.31 12.31 -9.39
CA ILE A 150 8.68 12.07 -8.95
C ILE A 150 9.16 10.69 -9.38
N ILE A 151 8.34 9.66 -9.16
CA ILE A 151 8.65 8.27 -9.51
C ILE A 151 8.85 8.12 -11.02
N GLU A 152 7.96 8.70 -11.83
CA GLU A 152 8.07 8.64 -13.30
C GLU A 152 9.38 9.28 -13.77
N ARG A 153 9.74 10.48 -13.29
CA ARG A 153 11.02 11.11 -13.64
C ARG A 153 12.24 10.28 -13.25
N LEU A 154 12.18 9.61 -12.10
CA LEU A 154 13.26 8.71 -11.68
C LEU A 154 13.31 7.46 -12.55
N ASN A 155 12.15 6.96 -13.01
CA ASN A 155 12.06 5.83 -13.92
C ASN A 155 12.59 6.17 -15.31
N ASP A 156 12.32 7.38 -15.85
CA ASP A 156 12.93 7.83 -17.11
C ASP A 156 14.46 7.70 -17.06
N SER A 157 15.06 8.08 -15.93
CA SER A 157 16.52 7.96 -15.71
C SER A 157 16.99 6.52 -15.45
N ALA A 158 16.13 5.68 -14.87
CA ALA A 158 16.46 4.27 -14.61
C ALA A 158 16.39 3.46 -15.91
N GLU A 159 15.43 3.75 -16.79
CA GLU A 159 15.25 3.14 -18.10
C GLU A 159 16.52 3.28 -18.94
N ASP A 160 17.02 4.51 -19.10
CA ASP A 160 18.27 4.76 -19.83
C ASP A 160 19.46 3.94 -19.29
N ARG A 161 19.55 3.80 -17.96
CA ARG A 161 20.64 3.05 -17.29
C ARG A 161 20.49 1.55 -17.47
N ILE A 162 19.27 1.03 -17.34
CA ILE A 162 18.96 -0.39 -17.53
C ILE A 162 19.23 -0.78 -18.99
N GLN A 163 18.80 0.04 -19.95
CA GLN A 163 19.04 -0.18 -21.37
C GLN A 163 20.55 -0.25 -21.67
N GLN A 164 21.35 0.69 -21.14
CA GLN A 164 22.81 0.68 -21.31
C GLN A 164 23.45 -0.58 -20.72
N ALA A 165 23.00 -1.03 -19.54
CA ALA A 165 23.48 -2.27 -18.93
C ALA A 165 23.14 -3.50 -19.78
N MET A 166 21.93 -3.54 -20.35
CA MET A 166 21.48 -4.61 -21.25
C MET A 166 22.29 -4.62 -22.55
N ASP A 167 22.57 -3.46 -23.15
CA ASP A 167 23.37 -3.36 -24.36
C ASP A 167 24.81 -3.82 -24.14
N ALA A 168 25.40 -3.46 -23.00
CA ALA A 168 26.73 -3.93 -22.63
C ALA A 168 26.79 -5.46 -22.48
N LEU A 169 25.75 -6.06 -21.87
CA LEU A 169 25.66 -7.51 -21.74
C LEU A 169 25.49 -8.18 -23.12
N ASN A 170 24.59 -7.67 -23.96
CA ASN A 170 24.29 -8.22 -25.28
C ASN A 170 25.47 -8.11 -26.26
N ALA A 171 26.28 -7.05 -26.13
CA ALA A 171 27.50 -6.87 -26.91
C ALA A 171 28.68 -7.73 -26.40
N GLY A 172 28.53 -8.42 -25.26
CA GLY A 172 29.61 -9.18 -24.62
C GLY A 172 30.66 -8.30 -23.93
N ASN A 173 30.33 -7.04 -23.64
CA ASN A 173 31.21 -6.08 -22.98
C ASN A 173 31.22 -6.23 -21.45
N CYS A 174 30.29 -6.99 -20.86
CA CYS A 174 30.28 -7.33 -19.44
C CYS A 174 29.83 -8.79 -19.23
N THR A 175 30.11 -9.33 -18.02
CA THR A 175 29.61 -10.65 -17.60
C THR A 175 28.22 -10.54 -16.98
N MET A 176 27.53 -11.67 -16.82
CA MET A 176 26.24 -11.72 -16.12
C MET A 176 26.35 -11.22 -14.66
N ASP A 177 27.43 -11.56 -13.95
CA ASP A 177 27.64 -11.09 -12.57
C ASP A 177 27.84 -9.58 -12.50
N SER A 178 28.58 -9.01 -13.46
CA SER A 178 28.74 -7.55 -13.57
C SER A 178 27.42 -6.87 -13.90
N PHE A 179 26.62 -7.45 -14.80
CA PHE A 179 25.29 -6.94 -15.12
C PHE A 179 24.37 -6.95 -13.89
N GLN A 180 24.31 -8.05 -13.13
CA GLN A 180 23.49 -8.12 -11.91
C GLN A 180 23.92 -7.09 -10.87
N THR A 181 25.22 -6.86 -10.72
CA THR A 181 25.77 -5.83 -9.82
C THR A 181 25.34 -4.43 -10.27
N GLU A 182 25.37 -4.15 -11.58
CA GLU A 182 24.91 -2.87 -12.13
C GLU A 182 23.42 -2.64 -11.93
N ILE A 183 22.59 -3.67 -12.16
CA ILE A 183 21.14 -3.59 -11.92
C ILE A 183 20.83 -3.28 -10.44
N GLN A 184 21.53 -3.93 -9.50
CA GLN A 184 21.38 -3.62 -8.06
C GLN A 184 21.85 -2.19 -7.73
N SER A 185 22.90 -1.71 -8.39
CA SER A 185 23.37 -0.33 -8.25
C SER A 185 22.33 0.69 -8.73
N ILE A 186 21.68 0.41 -9.86
CA ILE A 186 20.59 1.24 -10.41
C ILE A 186 19.39 1.28 -9.46
N GLU A 187 18.98 0.13 -8.92
CA GLU A 187 17.89 0.05 -7.94
C GLU A 187 18.21 0.83 -6.65
N SER A 188 19.44 0.71 -6.16
CA SER A 188 19.90 1.45 -4.99
C SER A 188 19.94 2.96 -5.25
N TRP A 189 20.44 3.38 -6.42
CA TRP A 189 20.40 4.77 -6.87
C TRP A 189 18.96 5.30 -6.90
N PHE A 190 18.03 4.55 -7.47
CA PHE A 190 16.63 4.94 -7.55
C PHE A 190 16.04 5.17 -6.14
N THR A 191 16.24 4.20 -5.25
CA THR A 191 15.70 4.26 -3.87
C THR A 191 16.25 5.45 -3.10
N GLN A 192 17.56 5.72 -3.21
CA GLN A 192 18.19 6.86 -2.55
C GLN A 192 17.67 8.20 -3.07
N ASN A 193 17.47 8.32 -4.38
CA ASN A 193 16.94 9.54 -4.97
C ASN A 193 15.46 9.74 -4.65
N LEU A 194 14.65 8.67 -4.63
CA LEU A 194 13.27 8.75 -4.18
C LEU A 194 13.17 9.28 -2.76
N GLN A 195 14.01 8.77 -1.84
CA GLN A 195 14.03 9.25 -0.46
C GLN A 195 14.48 10.70 -0.35
N ARG A 196 15.48 11.11 -1.15
CA ARG A 196 15.93 12.50 -1.23
C ARG A 196 14.81 13.44 -1.71
N GLU A 197 14.12 13.08 -2.78
CA GLU A 197 13.02 13.87 -3.34
C GLU A 197 11.84 14.00 -2.35
N ARG A 198 11.54 12.94 -1.59
CA ARG A 198 10.53 13.00 -0.52
C ARG A 198 10.88 14.02 0.56
N VAL A 199 12.15 14.11 0.94
CA VAL A 199 12.63 15.10 1.92
C VAL A 199 12.52 16.52 1.35
N ILE A 200 12.91 16.73 0.09
CA ILE A 200 12.87 18.04 -0.58
C ILE A 200 11.43 18.53 -0.72
N THR A 201 10.54 17.69 -1.22
CA THR A 201 9.14 18.05 -1.50
C THR A 201 8.27 18.05 -0.24
N LYS A 202 8.74 17.42 0.85
CA LYS A 202 7.98 17.22 2.09
C LYS A 202 6.65 16.48 1.89
N THR A 203 6.50 15.77 0.76
CA THR A 203 5.25 15.08 0.39
C THR A 203 4.83 14.10 1.48
N ALA A 204 5.74 13.25 1.96
CA ALA A 204 5.46 12.29 3.03
C ALA A 204 5.01 12.95 4.36
N ILE A 205 5.57 14.12 4.69
CA ILE A 205 5.18 14.88 5.90
C ILE A 205 3.75 15.39 5.76
N HIS A 206 3.41 15.99 4.61
CA HIS A 206 2.06 16.48 4.38
C HIS A 206 1.01 15.36 4.33
N LEU A 207 1.35 14.21 3.75
CA LEU A 207 0.49 13.01 3.77
C LEU A 207 0.21 12.57 5.22
N SER A 208 1.26 12.49 6.06
CA SER A 208 1.15 12.12 7.47
C SER A 208 0.30 13.12 8.28
N VAL A 209 0.50 14.43 8.07
CA VAL A 209 -0.29 15.48 8.74
C VAL A 209 -1.78 15.39 8.36
N ASN A 210 -2.09 15.22 7.07
CA ASN A 210 -3.46 15.06 6.61
C ASN A 210 -4.11 13.81 7.22
N TYR A 211 -3.35 12.70 7.31
CA TYR A 211 -3.84 11.46 7.92
C TYR A 211 -4.13 11.64 9.40
N ARG A 212 -3.21 12.26 10.16
CA ARG A 212 -3.43 12.59 11.58
C ARG A 212 -4.70 13.42 11.78
N ASN A 213 -4.85 14.51 11.03
CA ASN A 213 -6.01 15.40 11.15
C ASN A 213 -7.33 14.66 10.85
N THR A 214 -7.29 13.72 9.91
CA THR A 214 -8.43 12.87 9.56
C THR A 214 -8.78 11.91 10.69
N LEU A 215 -7.77 11.27 11.30
CA LEU A 215 -7.98 10.41 12.47
C LEU A 215 -8.52 11.20 13.68
N GLU A 216 -8.07 12.44 13.88
CA GLU A 216 -8.60 13.34 14.92
C GLU A 216 -10.07 13.70 14.66
N ALA A 217 -10.44 14.00 13.40
CA ALA A 217 -11.83 14.26 13.04
C ALA A 217 -12.73 13.03 13.25
N ILE A 218 -12.22 11.84 12.95
CA ILE A 218 -12.92 10.57 13.22
C ILE A 218 -13.05 10.34 14.73
N GLU A 219 -11.99 10.57 15.51
CA GLU A 219 -12.02 10.38 16.97
C GLU A 219 -13.04 11.29 17.66
N LEU A 220 -13.15 12.55 17.22
CA LEU A 220 -14.15 13.50 17.71
C LEU A 220 -15.59 13.11 17.36
N LEU A 221 -15.77 12.39 16.26
CA LEU A 221 -17.09 11.93 15.82
C LEU A 221 -17.55 10.68 16.58
N LEU A 222 -16.62 9.78 16.89
CA LEU A 222 -16.92 8.47 17.46
C LEU A 222 -16.89 8.49 18.99
N SER A 223 -17.69 7.62 19.62
CA SER A 223 -17.50 7.33 21.04
C SER A 223 -16.15 6.67 21.30
N GLU A 224 -15.64 6.76 22.53
CA GLU A 224 -14.39 6.10 22.93
C GLU A 224 -14.40 4.60 22.61
N LYS A 225 -15.55 3.94 22.80
CA LYS A 225 -15.73 2.52 22.50
C LYS A 225 -15.60 2.24 21.00
N GLN A 226 -16.26 3.03 20.16
CA GLN A 226 -16.20 2.89 18.70
C GLN A 226 -14.77 3.18 18.19
N PHE A 227 -14.15 4.26 18.65
CA PHE A 227 -12.78 4.59 18.24
C PHE A 227 -11.76 3.54 18.70
N LYS A 228 -11.94 2.97 19.89
CA LYS A 228 -11.13 1.83 20.35
C LYS A 228 -11.31 0.60 19.46
N GLN A 229 -12.53 0.28 19.05
CA GLN A 229 -12.80 -0.84 18.14
C GLN A 229 -12.14 -0.61 16.77
N PHE A 230 -12.27 0.59 16.21
CA PHE A 230 -11.57 1.00 14.99
C PHE A 230 -10.06 0.80 15.13
N TYR A 231 -9.46 1.32 16.21
CA TYR A 231 -8.03 1.19 16.46
C TYR A 231 -7.57 -0.27 16.54
N ILE A 232 -8.28 -1.11 17.29
CA ILE A 232 -7.94 -2.54 17.42
C ILE A 232 -8.03 -3.25 16.06
N CYS A 233 -9.01 -2.88 15.24
CA CYS A 233 -9.17 -3.46 13.91
C CYS A 233 -8.03 -3.03 12.96
N HIS A 234 -7.56 -1.78 13.07
CA HIS A 234 -6.60 -1.22 12.13
C HIS A 234 -5.13 -1.42 12.53
N LYS A 235 -4.84 -1.45 13.83
CA LYS A 235 -3.46 -1.59 14.32
C LYS A 235 -2.90 -2.96 13.93
N ARG A 236 -1.69 -2.96 13.36
CA ARG A 236 -0.92 -4.16 13.01
C ARG A 236 0.12 -4.52 14.05
#